data_AF-A0A2L0HDS5-F1
#
_entry.id   AF-A0A2L0HDS5-F1
#
_cell.length_a   1.000
_cell.length_b   1.000
_cell.length_c   1.000
_cell.angle_alpha   90.00
_cell.angle_beta   90.00
_cell.angle_gamma   90.00
#
_symmetry.space_group_name_H-M   'P 1'
#
loop_
_entity.id
_entity.type
_entity.pdbx_description
1 polymer ?
#
loop_
_entity_poly.entity_id
_entity_poly.type
_entity_poly.pdbx_seq_one_letter_code
_entity_poly.pdbx_strand_id
1 'polypeptide(L)'
;MKVLYISSNHASNSTLMVEHEITELQRDAIYGVGRRMEFVFLPALPFEDVENQILVHKPDIVHISAHGEEDSLELVDTKGNPRKLTNEALRVLLAPSPPKLVYLNACDSAALAEAITDTVPYAIGTKAPITNFAARKGAVSFYRALAQGRTLSSAFTSSESTVKTLGNIETSLFRQNNEVASSPVFYEPIRLVAHFLNHKTDFPGGSANFDIGIAGCPASTIQTVFTTNDRTFLSGDDESLEEDLCSVSLDMPWSGEVWLDYAWNSWGDIKIFALLITASGEHFSVSSTLCDALTAFYQVYHQCEPAEFPTELKQAIAKLKANDGSRMRASDEESPGLRKTKSTKKLVAKKAS
;
A
#
# COMPACT_ATOMS: atom_id res chain seq x y z
N MET A 1 2.58 6.49 5.47
CA MET A 1 2.64 7.82 4.82
C MET A 1 1.39 8.58 5.20
N LYS A 2 1.52 9.87 5.54
CA LYS A 2 0.40 10.72 5.94
C LYS A 2 0.11 11.79 4.88
N VAL A 3 -1.14 11.93 4.51
CA VAL A 3 -1.64 12.90 3.54
C VAL A 3 -2.59 13.86 4.26
N LEU A 4 -2.29 15.15 4.25
CA LEU A 4 -3.19 16.19 4.70
C LEU A 4 -4.00 16.68 3.49
N TYR A 5 -5.29 16.41 3.47
CA TYR A 5 -6.18 16.78 2.37
C TYR A 5 -7.03 17.98 2.78
N ILE A 6 -6.80 19.11 2.12
CA ILE A 6 -7.47 20.39 2.35
C ILE A 6 -8.39 20.65 1.16
N SER A 7 -9.67 20.94 1.41
CA SER A 7 -10.59 21.37 0.35
C SER A 7 -11.24 22.71 0.64
N SER A 8 -11.31 23.58 -0.36
CA SER A 8 -12.12 24.79 -0.32
C SER A 8 -13.61 24.41 -0.37
N ASN A 9 -14.43 24.93 0.52
CA ASN A 9 -15.86 24.64 0.54
C ASN A 9 -16.64 25.81 -0.06
N HIS A 10 -17.43 25.58 -1.11
CA HIS A 10 -18.38 26.57 -1.63
C HIS A 10 -19.77 25.95 -1.83
N ALA A 11 -20.71 26.41 -1.02
CA ALA A 11 -22.17 26.14 -1.03
C ALA A 11 -22.62 24.66 -0.84
N SER A 12 -23.77 24.50 -0.19
CA SER A 12 -24.38 23.26 0.32
C SER A 12 -24.48 22.03 -0.61
N ASN A 13 -24.27 22.18 -1.93
CA ASN A 13 -24.21 21.07 -2.89
C ASN A 13 -22.79 20.53 -3.15
N SER A 14 -21.73 21.22 -2.74
CA SER A 14 -20.33 20.77 -2.90
C SER A 14 -19.89 19.81 -1.79
N THR A 15 -20.53 19.83 -0.61
CA THR A 15 -20.25 18.91 0.50
C THR A 15 -20.39 17.44 0.07
N LEU A 16 -21.42 17.12 -0.71
CA LEU A 16 -21.65 15.76 -1.25
C LEU A 16 -20.59 15.32 -2.26
N MET A 17 -19.93 16.26 -2.95
CA MET A 17 -18.86 15.98 -3.92
C MET A 17 -17.53 15.73 -3.21
N VAL A 18 -17.22 16.51 -2.16
CA VAL A 18 -16.04 16.30 -1.31
C VAL A 18 -16.15 14.98 -0.53
N GLU A 19 -17.33 14.62 -0.01
CA GLU A 19 -17.55 13.32 0.63
C GLU A 19 -17.39 12.13 -0.33
N HIS A 20 -17.76 12.29 -1.61
CA HIS A 20 -17.47 11.31 -2.65
C HIS A 20 -15.97 11.26 -3.02
N GLU A 21 -15.27 12.40 -3.05
CA GLU A 21 -13.81 12.46 -3.20
C GLU A 21 -13.10 11.68 -2.07
N ILE A 22 -13.55 11.91 -0.83
CA ILE A 22 -13.08 11.22 0.37
C ILE A 22 -13.32 9.72 0.25
N THR A 23 -14.53 9.31 -0.13
CA THR A 23 -14.91 7.90 -0.19
C THR A 23 -14.20 7.14 -1.33
N GLU A 24 -14.00 7.74 -2.51
CA GLU A 24 -13.26 7.10 -3.61
C GLU A 24 -11.76 6.99 -3.30
N LEU A 25 -11.13 8.05 -2.77
CA LEU A 25 -9.72 8.02 -2.38
C LEU A 25 -9.48 7.03 -1.24
N GLN A 26 -10.33 7.03 -0.22
CA GLN A 26 -10.28 6.05 0.85
C GLN A 26 -10.50 4.62 0.31
N ARG A 27 -11.56 4.37 -0.48
CA ARG A 27 -11.82 3.03 -1.04
C ARG A 27 -10.62 2.53 -1.84
N ASP A 28 -10.15 3.27 -2.83
CA ASP A 28 -9.16 2.75 -3.77
C ASP A 28 -7.71 2.76 -3.23
N ALA A 29 -7.38 3.62 -2.25
CA ALA A 29 -6.07 3.62 -1.60
C ALA A 29 -5.99 2.65 -0.40
N ILE A 30 -7.13 2.28 0.23
CA ILE A 30 -7.17 1.46 1.46
C ILE A 30 -7.35 -0.04 1.18
N TYR A 31 -7.97 -0.47 0.07
CA TYR A 31 -8.21 -1.91 -0.18
C TYR A 31 -6.99 -2.70 -0.71
N GLY A 32 -5.80 -2.09 -0.80
CA GLY A 32 -4.54 -2.81 -0.99
C GLY A 32 -4.09 -3.48 0.31
N VAL A 33 -3.78 -4.77 0.26
CA VAL A 33 -3.36 -5.59 1.41
C VAL A 33 -2.29 -4.87 2.26
N GLY A 34 -2.57 -4.73 3.57
CA GLY A 34 -1.72 -4.10 4.59
C GLY A 34 -1.82 -2.57 4.57
N ARG A 35 -2.57 -1.95 5.50
CA ARG A 35 -2.88 -0.50 5.67
C ARG A 35 -1.69 0.46 5.42
N ARG A 36 -1.86 1.57 4.66
CA ARG A 36 -0.72 2.32 4.04
C ARG A 36 -0.74 3.84 4.03
N MET A 37 -1.90 4.47 3.85
CA MET A 37 -1.99 5.92 3.73
C MET A 37 -3.00 6.45 4.71
N GLU A 38 -2.52 7.23 5.68
CA GLU A 38 -3.38 7.96 6.60
C GLU A 38 -3.76 9.28 5.91
N PHE A 39 -5.05 9.46 5.64
CA PHE A 39 -5.57 10.72 5.15
C PHE A 39 -6.23 11.49 6.30
N VAL A 40 -5.72 12.69 6.56
CA VAL A 40 -6.35 13.67 7.44
C VAL A 40 -7.12 14.63 6.56
N PHE A 41 -8.45 14.51 6.58
CA PHE A 41 -9.33 15.34 5.74
C PHE A 41 -9.80 16.56 6.52
N LEU A 42 -9.50 17.74 5.97
CA LEU A 42 -9.84 19.04 6.55
C LEU A 42 -10.67 19.85 5.54
N PRO A 43 -11.96 19.52 5.38
CA PRO A 43 -12.85 20.27 4.52
C PRO A 43 -13.12 21.67 5.11
N ALA A 44 -13.19 22.69 4.25
CA ALA A 44 -13.47 24.06 4.65
C ALA A 44 -12.47 24.62 5.69
N LEU A 45 -11.22 24.14 5.68
CA LEU A 45 -10.20 24.62 6.60
C LEU A 45 -9.92 26.11 6.35
N PRO A 46 -10.06 26.98 7.37
CA PRO A 46 -9.64 28.37 7.25
C PRO A 46 -8.14 28.46 6.94
N PHE A 47 -7.75 29.38 6.06
CA PHE A 47 -6.34 29.50 5.67
C PHE A 47 -5.42 29.79 6.87
N GLU A 48 -5.95 30.47 7.90
CA GLU A 48 -5.24 30.79 9.15
C GLU A 48 -4.84 29.54 9.94
N ASP A 49 -5.56 28.43 9.77
CA ASP A 49 -5.30 27.17 10.49
C ASP A 49 -4.38 26.21 9.72
N VAL A 50 -4.13 26.47 8.43
CA VAL A 50 -3.34 25.57 7.54
C VAL A 50 -1.96 25.27 8.12
N GLU A 51 -1.24 26.30 8.54
CA GLU A 51 0.11 26.17 9.12
C GLU A 51 0.09 25.29 10.37
N ASN A 52 -0.86 25.53 11.28
CA ASN A 52 -0.99 24.77 12.52
C ASN A 52 -1.30 23.30 12.23
N GLN A 53 -2.17 23.02 11.26
CA GLN A 53 -2.49 21.64 10.87
C GLN A 53 -1.30 20.91 10.25
N ILE A 54 -0.49 21.61 9.45
CA ILE A 54 0.77 21.06 8.94
C ILE A 54 1.74 20.74 10.09
N LEU A 55 1.88 21.64 11.06
CA LEU A 55 2.76 21.45 12.24
C LEU A 55 2.32 20.29 13.14
N VAL A 56 1.01 20.17 13.38
CA VAL A 56 0.43 19.11 14.22
C VAL A 56 0.57 17.75 13.55
N HIS A 57 0.21 17.66 12.26
CA HIS A 57 0.14 16.37 11.58
C HIS A 57 1.47 15.93 10.97
N LYS A 58 2.36 16.87 10.62
CA LYS A 58 3.62 16.64 9.88
C LYS A 58 3.43 15.72 8.68
N PRO A 59 2.56 16.08 7.72
CA PRO A 59 2.22 15.20 6.61
C PRO A 59 3.40 15.02 5.64
N ASP A 60 3.47 13.85 5.00
CA ASP A 60 4.37 13.62 3.88
C ASP A 60 3.89 14.37 2.63
N ILE A 61 2.55 14.45 2.44
CA ILE A 61 1.92 15.08 1.29
C ILE A 61 0.84 16.05 1.78
N VAL A 62 0.85 17.28 1.27
CA VAL A 62 -0.29 18.20 1.39
C VAL A 62 -1.03 18.22 0.05
N HIS A 63 -2.31 17.84 0.05
CA HIS A 63 -3.18 17.92 -1.11
C HIS A 63 -4.15 19.07 -0.93
N ILE A 64 -4.17 20.02 -1.86
CA ILE A 64 -5.08 21.17 -1.82
C ILE A 64 -6.01 21.07 -3.02
N SER A 65 -7.29 20.87 -2.74
CA SER A 65 -8.37 20.91 -3.74
C SER A 65 -9.10 22.24 -3.60
N ALA A 66 -8.87 23.16 -4.53
CA ALA A 66 -9.39 24.52 -4.44
C ALA A 66 -9.70 25.11 -5.82
N HIS A 67 -10.47 26.20 -5.84
CA HIS A 67 -10.51 27.04 -7.03
C HIS A 67 -9.15 27.71 -7.23
N GLY A 68 -8.66 27.67 -8.46
CA GLY A 68 -7.42 28.29 -8.86
C GLY A 68 -7.66 29.32 -9.97
N GLU A 69 -6.87 30.38 -9.93
CA GLU A 69 -6.62 31.32 -11.03
C GLU A 69 -5.09 31.42 -11.20
N GLU A 70 -4.60 31.95 -12.34
CA GLU A 70 -3.19 31.90 -12.79
C GLU A 70 -2.12 31.85 -11.68
N ASP A 71 -2.20 32.72 -10.65
CA ASP A 71 -1.20 32.81 -9.58
C ASP A 71 -1.78 32.67 -8.15
N SER A 72 -2.99 32.15 -7.99
CA SER A 72 -3.58 32.02 -6.65
C SER A 72 -4.57 30.87 -6.47
N LEU A 73 -4.66 30.39 -5.23
CA LEU A 73 -5.74 29.49 -4.79
C LEU A 73 -6.70 30.24 -3.90
N GLU A 74 -7.98 29.94 -4.01
CA GLU A 74 -9.00 30.49 -3.13
C GLU A 74 -9.30 29.52 -1.98
N LEU A 75 -8.98 29.93 -0.76
CA LEU A 75 -9.46 29.30 0.48
C LEU A 75 -10.40 30.27 1.20
N VAL A 76 -10.97 29.85 2.32
CA VAL A 76 -11.81 30.71 3.17
C VAL A 76 -11.04 31.21 4.38
N ASP A 77 -11.41 32.38 4.90
CA ASP A 77 -10.96 32.86 6.20
C ASP A 77 -11.84 32.31 7.34
N THR A 78 -11.44 32.57 8.58
CA THR A 78 -12.22 32.21 9.80
C THR A 78 -13.63 32.81 9.86
N LYS A 79 -13.94 33.80 9.01
CA LYS A 79 -15.26 34.44 8.88
C LYS A 79 -16.06 33.91 7.69
N GLY A 80 -15.50 32.96 6.93
CA GLY A 80 -16.11 32.37 5.73
C GLY A 80 -16.00 33.22 4.47
N ASN A 81 -15.16 34.27 4.44
CA ASN A 81 -14.92 35.05 3.24
C ASN A 81 -13.87 34.37 2.36
N PRO A 82 -14.04 34.39 1.02
CA PRO A 82 -13.02 33.90 0.11
C PRO A 82 -11.74 34.74 0.22
N ARG A 83 -10.60 34.06 0.19
CA ARG A 83 -9.26 34.64 0.28
C ARG A 83 -8.36 33.99 -0.76
N LYS A 84 -7.83 34.81 -1.67
CA LYS A 84 -6.79 34.40 -2.62
C LYS A 84 -5.45 34.29 -1.91
N LEU A 85 -4.83 33.12 -2.03
CA LEU A 85 -3.49 32.80 -1.52
C LEU A 85 -2.52 32.78 -2.70
N THR A 86 -1.54 33.68 -2.67
CA THR A 86 -0.46 33.75 -3.66
C THR A 86 0.59 32.67 -3.41
N ASN A 87 1.54 32.54 -4.33
CA ASN A 87 2.77 31.77 -4.15
C ASN A 87 3.51 32.14 -2.86
N GLU A 88 3.69 33.42 -2.51
CA GLU A 88 4.36 33.80 -1.26
C GLU A 88 3.57 33.34 -0.04
N ALA A 89 2.24 33.48 -0.07
CA ALA A 89 1.39 33.04 1.04
C ALA A 89 1.52 31.53 1.28
N LEU A 90 1.47 30.71 0.21
CA LEU A 90 1.65 29.27 0.33
C LEU A 90 3.05 28.88 0.82
N ARG A 91 4.10 29.56 0.32
CA ARG A 91 5.48 29.33 0.80
C ARG A 91 5.59 29.57 2.30
N VAL A 92 5.01 30.66 2.80
CA VAL A 92 5.01 30.99 4.24
C VAL A 92 4.26 29.93 5.06
N LEU A 93 3.08 29.50 4.61
CA LEU A 93 2.29 28.48 5.30
C LEU A 93 2.96 27.10 5.34
N LEU A 94 3.75 26.76 4.32
CA LEU A 94 4.43 25.46 4.19
C LEU A 94 5.81 25.43 4.89
N ALA A 95 6.50 26.56 4.98
CA ALA A 95 7.89 26.64 5.46
C ALA A 95 8.17 26.07 6.86
N PRO A 96 7.27 26.15 7.86
CA PRO A 96 7.56 25.65 9.21
C PRO A 96 7.77 24.13 9.29
N SER A 97 7.12 23.38 8.41
CA SER A 97 7.28 21.92 8.31
C SER A 97 6.95 21.48 6.89
N PRO A 98 7.86 21.72 5.92
CA PRO A 98 7.58 21.52 4.50
C PRO A 98 7.31 20.04 4.22
N PRO A 99 6.18 19.70 3.58
CA PRO A 99 5.91 18.32 3.16
C PRO A 99 6.88 17.90 2.05
N LYS A 100 6.99 16.59 1.82
CA LYS A 100 7.77 16.06 0.68
C LYS A 100 7.14 16.45 -0.65
N LEU A 101 5.81 16.55 -0.70
CA LEU A 101 5.07 16.92 -1.91
C LEU A 101 3.87 17.80 -1.58
N VAL A 102 3.64 18.79 -2.43
CA VAL A 102 2.36 19.49 -2.51
C VAL A 102 1.63 19.09 -3.79
N TYR A 103 0.41 18.57 -3.66
CA TYR A 103 -0.46 18.25 -4.80
C TYR A 103 -1.53 19.34 -4.91
N LEU A 104 -1.43 20.20 -5.93
CA LEU A 104 -2.43 21.22 -6.21
C LEU A 104 -3.45 20.68 -7.21
N ASN A 105 -4.67 20.49 -6.72
CA ASN A 105 -5.82 20.11 -7.51
C ASN A 105 -6.71 21.34 -7.74
N ALA A 106 -6.21 22.25 -8.58
CA ALA A 106 -6.84 23.53 -8.88
C ALA A 106 -6.51 23.96 -10.31
N CYS A 107 -7.45 24.64 -10.97
CA CYS A 107 -7.26 25.17 -12.33
C CYS A 107 -6.03 26.08 -12.39
N ASP A 108 -5.29 26.00 -13.49
CA ASP A 108 -4.16 26.90 -13.81
C ASP A 108 -3.07 27.00 -12.71
N SER A 109 -2.96 25.96 -11.87
CA SER A 109 -2.07 25.91 -10.71
C SER A 109 -0.59 25.57 -11.04
N ALA A 110 -0.22 25.40 -12.31
CA ALA A 110 1.14 25.00 -12.68
C ALA A 110 2.20 26.05 -12.28
N ALA A 111 1.95 27.34 -12.54
CA ALA A 111 2.87 28.41 -12.15
C ALA A 111 3.05 28.48 -10.63
N LEU A 112 1.94 28.30 -9.90
CA LEU A 112 1.94 28.25 -8.45
C LEU A 112 2.71 27.04 -7.90
N ALA A 113 2.52 25.86 -8.51
CA ALA A 113 3.23 24.63 -8.16
C ALA A 113 4.75 24.79 -8.39
N GLU A 114 5.15 25.36 -9.53
CA GLU A 114 6.56 25.67 -9.80
C GLU A 114 7.13 26.59 -8.74
N ALA A 115 6.43 27.69 -8.43
CA ALA A 115 6.89 28.66 -7.46
C ALA A 115 7.07 28.06 -6.06
N ILE A 116 6.20 27.18 -5.57
CA ILE A 116 6.37 26.63 -4.21
C ILE A 116 7.55 25.64 -4.09
N THR A 117 8.18 25.21 -5.19
CA THR A 117 9.34 24.30 -5.13
C THR A 117 10.60 24.91 -4.51
N ASP A 118 10.64 26.24 -4.34
CA ASP A 118 11.67 26.89 -3.51
C ASP A 118 11.57 26.46 -2.03
N THR A 119 10.39 26.05 -1.58
CA THR A 119 10.10 25.65 -0.19
C THR A 119 9.91 24.14 -0.04
N VAL A 120 9.29 23.47 -1.03
CA VAL A 120 8.98 22.04 -0.97
C VAL A 120 9.73 21.24 -2.03
N PRO A 121 10.18 19.99 -1.76
CA PRO A 121 10.95 19.22 -2.72
C PRO A 121 10.22 18.93 -4.03
N TYR A 122 8.90 18.71 -3.97
CA TYR A 122 8.09 18.38 -5.13
C TYR A 122 6.74 19.11 -5.09
N ALA A 123 6.24 19.49 -6.26
CA ALA A 123 4.91 20.07 -6.42
C ALA A 123 4.24 19.58 -7.70
N ILE A 124 2.94 19.32 -7.66
CA ILE A 124 2.13 18.97 -8.84
C ILE A 124 1.07 20.05 -9.04
N GLY A 125 0.88 20.48 -10.29
CA GLY A 125 -0.18 21.41 -10.69
C GLY A 125 -0.66 21.16 -12.13
N THR A 126 -1.69 21.89 -12.56
CA THR A 126 -2.31 21.76 -13.89
C THR A 126 -2.17 23.04 -14.70
N LYS A 127 -1.93 22.94 -16.02
CA LYS A 127 -1.71 24.10 -16.90
C LYS A 127 -2.97 24.71 -17.51
N ALA A 128 -4.12 24.08 -17.27
CA ALA A 128 -5.39 24.49 -17.86
C ALA A 128 -6.52 24.20 -16.87
N PRO A 129 -7.72 24.78 -17.08
CA PRO A 129 -8.89 24.45 -16.29
C PRO A 129 -9.18 22.94 -16.30
N ILE A 130 -9.32 22.37 -15.10
CA ILE A 130 -9.59 20.95 -14.91
C ILE A 130 -11.00 20.74 -14.37
N THR A 131 -11.72 19.75 -14.93
CA THR A 131 -13.02 19.38 -14.39
C THR A 131 -12.84 18.62 -13.08
N ASN A 132 -13.74 18.82 -12.11
CA ASN A 132 -13.71 18.10 -10.83
C ASN A 132 -13.64 16.57 -11.01
N PHE A 133 -14.28 16.03 -12.06
CA PHE A 133 -14.24 14.61 -12.37
C PHE A 133 -12.84 14.14 -12.80
N ALA A 134 -12.19 14.84 -13.73
CA ALA A 134 -10.85 14.49 -14.21
C ALA A 134 -9.81 14.65 -13.09
N ALA A 135 -9.88 15.75 -12.35
CA ALA A 135 -9.10 16.03 -11.14
C ALA A 135 -9.15 14.87 -10.13
N ARG A 136 -10.36 14.45 -9.76
CA ARG A 136 -10.58 13.34 -8.82
C ARG A 136 -9.99 12.03 -9.34
N LYS A 137 -10.26 11.65 -10.58
CA LYS A 137 -9.73 10.38 -11.14
C LYS A 137 -8.20 10.41 -11.29
N GLY A 138 -7.61 11.56 -11.60
CA GLY A 138 -6.17 11.77 -11.58
C GLY A 138 -5.57 11.51 -10.19
N ALA A 139 -6.11 12.18 -9.15
CA ALA A 139 -5.68 11.97 -7.77
C ALA A 139 -5.81 10.51 -7.31
N VAL A 140 -6.93 9.84 -7.63
CA VAL A 140 -7.11 8.42 -7.32
C VAL A 140 -6.04 7.56 -7.99
N SER A 141 -5.75 7.80 -9.27
CA SER A 141 -4.68 7.09 -9.99
C SER A 141 -3.31 7.32 -9.37
N PHE A 142 -3.02 8.57 -8.99
CA PHE A 142 -1.79 8.97 -8.31
C PHE A 142 -1.58 8.22 -6.99
N TYR A 143 -2.53 8.30 -6.06
CA TYR A 143 -2.40 7.68 -4.75
C TYR A 143 -2.43 6.15 -4.83
N ARG A 144 -3.17 5.57 -5.78
CA ARG A 144 -3.14 4.12 -6.03
C ARG A 144 -1.75 3.65 -6.46
N ALA A 145 -1.09 4.38 -7.35
CA ALA A 145 0.27 4.05 -7.78
C ALA A 145 1.28 4.18 -6.62
N LEU A 146 1.18 5.24 -5.81
CA LEU A 146 1.99 5.37 -4.59
C LEU A 146 1.73 4.23 -3.60
N ALA A 147 0.48 3.79 -3.43
CA ALA A 147 0.12 2.72 -2.49
C ALA A 147 0.69 1.35 -2.91
N GLN A 148 0.95 1.19 -4.21
CA GLN A 148 1.65 0.02 -4.76
C GLN A 148 3.17 0.10 -4.59
N GLY A 149 3.71 1.20 -4.05
CA GLY A 149 5.14 1.45 -3.90
C GLY A 149 5.83 1.88 -5.20
N ARG A 150 5.07 2.44 -6.15
CA ARG A 150 5.66 3.04 -7.36
C ARG A 150 6.38 4.34 -7.00
N THR A 151 7.37 4.72 -7.82
CA THR A 151 8.07 6.00 -7.68
C THR A 151 7.13 7.18 -7.91
N LEU A 152 7.47 8.36 -7.38
CA LEU A 152 6.71 9.60 -7.57
C LEU A 152 6.42 9.89 -9.05
N SER A 153 7.40 9.66 -9.93
CA SER A 153 7.25 9.90 -11.37
C SER A 153 6.30 8.90 -12.01
N SER A 154 6.37 7.61 -11.65
CA SER A 154 5.41 6.61 -12.14
C SER A 154 3.98 6.91 -11.65
N ALA A 155 3.84 7.35 -10.39
CA ALA A 155 2.56 7.79 -9.86
C ALA A 155 2.02 9.05 -10.57
N PHE A 156 2.88 10.04 -10.84
CA PHE A 156 2.53 11.22 -11.62
C PHE A 156 2.09 10.85 -13.04
N THR A 157 2.85 10.01 -13.76
CA THR A 157 2.48 9.54 -15.10
C THR A 157 1.13 8.82 -15.12
N SER A 158 0.80 8.07 -14.08
CA SER A 158 -0.52 7.41 -13.94
C SER A 158 -1.66 8.43 -13.79
N SER A 159 -1.42 9.50 -13.02
CA SER A 159 -2.35 10.62 -12.88
C SER A 159 -2.51 11.39 -14.19
N GLU A 160 -1.39 11.82 -14.78
CA GLU A 160 -1.34 12.59 -16.02
C GLU A 160 -2.07 11.87 -17.15
N SER A 161 -1.81 10.57 -17.32
CA SER A 161 -2.50 9.76 -18.33
C SER A 161 -4.01 9.77 -18.12
N THR A 162 -4.46 9.66 -16.86
CA THR A 162 -5.88 9.67 -16.52
C THR A 162 -6.52 11.03 -16.82
N VAL A 163 -5.88 12.12 -16.40
CA VAL A 163 -6.36 13.49 -16.62
C VAL A 163 -6.40 13.82 -18.11
N LYS A 164 -5.34 13.46 -18.86
CA LYS A 164 -5.25 13.69 -20.30
C LYS A 164 -6.33 12.93 -21.07
N THR A 165 -6.61 11.68 -20.72
CA THR A 165 -7.69 10.90 -21.34
C THR A 165 -9.07 11.48 -21.07
N LEU A 166 -9.31 12.02 -19.88
CA LEU A 166 -10.64 12.50 -19.48
C LEU A 166 -10.93 13.95 -19.89
N GLY A 167 -9.91 14.80 -20.02
CA GLY A 167 -10.09 16.24 -20.25
C GLY A 167 -9.10 16.89 -21.21
N ASN A 168 -8.14 16.15 -21.77
CA ASN A 168 -7.07 16.68 -22.64
C ASN A 168 -6.27 17.84 -21.99
N ILE A 169 -6.04 17.75 -20.68
CA ILE A 169 -5.34 18.76 -19.88
C ILE A 169 -3.93 18.27 -19.59
N GLU A 170 -2.96 19.18 -19.64
CA GLU A 170 -1.59 18.92 -19.21
C GLU A 170 -1.44 19.18 -17.71
N THR A 171 -0.83 18.22 -17.02
CA THR A 171 -0.38 18.34 -15.63
C THR A 171 1.14 18.46 -15.61
N SER A 172 1.73 18.98 -14.54
CA SER A 172 3.18 19.10 -14.42
C SER A 172 3.65 18.75 -13.01
N LEU A 173 4.75 18.00 -12.94
CA LEU A 173 5.48 17.68 -11.72
C LEU A 173 6.75 18.53 -11.69
N PHE A 174 6.81 19.46 -10.74
CA PHE A 174 7.95 20.32 -10.49
C PHE A 174 8.81 19.75 -9.36
N ARG A 175 10.11 20.07 -9.39
CA ARG A 175 11.11 19.59 -8.44
C ARG A 175 11.99 20.74 -7.99
N GLN A 176 12.33 20.75 -6.70
CA GLN A 176 13.31 21.69 -6.17
C GLN A 176 14.66 21.52 -6.89
N ASN A 177 15.28 22.64 -7.29
CA ASN A 177 16.58 22.72 -7.96
C ASN A 177 16.73 22.01 -9.31
N ASN A 178 15.65 21.51 -9.93
CA ASN A 178 15.69 20.79 -11.23
C ASN A 178 16.68 19.60 -11.29
N GLU A 179 17.11 19.06 -10.15
CA GLU A 179 18.07 17.97 -10.12
C GLU A 179 17.44 16.66 -10.64
N VAL A 180 18.20 15.95 -11.48
CA VAL A 180 17.83 14.63 -12.04
C VAL A 180 18.13 13.53 -11.01
N ALA A 181 17.71 13.72 -9.75
CA ALA A 181 17.75 12.64 -8.78
C ALA A 181 16.74 11.56 -9.17
N SER A 182 17.08 10.30 -8.90
CA SER A 182 16.17 9.16 -9.02
C SER A 182 14.84 9.49 -8.35
N SER A 183 13.73 9.26 -9.07
CA SER A 183 12.39 9.58 -8.56
C SER A 183 12.11 8.82 -7.26
N PRO A 184 11.82 9.50 -6.15
CA PRO A 184 11.75 8.85 -4.84
C PRO A 184 10.54 7.92 -4.74
N VAL A 185 10.67 6.89 -3.91
CA VAL A 185 9.54 6.08 -3.44
C VAL A 185 9.07 6.72 -2.13
N PHE A 186 7.83 7.21 -2.09
CA PHE A 186 7.28 7.85 -0.89
C PHE A 186 6.65 6.87 0.09
N TYR A 187 6.30 5.69 -0.42
CA TYR A 187 5.57 4.72 0.34
C TYR A 187 6.10 3.31 0.04
N GLU A 188 6.64 2.65 1.05
CA GLU A 188 7.13 1.28 0.94
C GLU A 188 6.10 0.31 1.51
N PRO A 189 5.49 -0.52 0.65
CA PRO A 189 4.56 -1.51 1.12
C PRO A 189 5.23 -2.68 1.86
N ILE A 190 4.98 -2.85 3.17
CA ILE A 190 4.89 -4.16 3.87
C ILE A 190 4.32 -5.24 2.93
N ARG A 191 5.17 -6.16 2.50
CA ARG A 191 4.84 -7.29 1.64
C ARG A 191 5.28 -8.55 2.33
N LEU A 192 4.44 -9.58 2.25
CA LEU A 192 4.91 -10.92 2.53
C LEU A 192 5.77 -11.36 1.35
N VAL A 193 7.00 -11.72 1.64
CA VAL A 193 7.98 -12.19 0.66
C VAL A 193 8.42 -13.59 1.03
N ALA A 194 8.74 -14.39 0.02
CA ALA A 194 9.29 -15.71 0.21
C ALA A 194 10.35 -15.98 -0.86
N HIS A 195 11.34 -16.81 -0.53
CA HIS A 195 12.22 -17.37 -1.53
C HIS A 195 12.41 -18.86 -1.26
N PHE A 196 12.71 -19.63 -2.31
CA PHE A 196 13.06 -21.03 -2.12
C PHE A 196 14.33 -21.13 -1.26
N LEU A 197 14.37 -22.14 -0.39
CA LEU A 197 15.53 -22.41 0.44
C LEU A 197 16.75 -22.65 -0.47
N ASN A 198 17.86 -21.93 -0.21
CA ASN A 198 19.06 -21.91 -1.06
C ASN A 198 18.80 -21.49 -2.53
N HIS A 199 17.70 -20.79 -2.81
CA HIS A 199 17.27 -20.39 -4.16
C HIS A 199 17.09 -21.55 -5.14
N LYS A 200 16.81 -22.77 -4.63
CA LYS A 200 16.57 -23.97 -5.44
C LYS A 200 15.09 -24.12 -5.79
N THR A 201 14.77 -24.00 -7.07
CA THR A 201 13.39 -24.09 -7.57
C THR A 201 12.94 -25.53 -7.85
N ASP A 202 13.83 -26.51 -7.71
CA ASP A 202 13.54 -27.93 -7.88
C ASP A 202 13.14 -28.59 -6.56
N PHE A 203 12.02 -29.32 -6.58
CA PHE A 203 11.51 -30.09 -5.44
C PHE A 203 10.98 -31.45 -5.94
N PRO A 204 11.89 -32.43 -6.10
CA PRO A 204 11.54 -33.76 -6.64
C PRO A 204 10.62 -34.56 -5.70
N GLY A 205 10.69 -34.32 -4.39
CA GLY A 205 9.80 -34.94 -3.39
C GLY A 205 8.38 -34.37 -3.36
N GLY A 206 8.01 -33.51 -4.31
CA GLY A 206 6.67 -32.91 -4.41
C GLY A 206 6.44 -31.69 -3.51
N SER A 207 7.26 -31.50 -2.48
CA SER A 207 7.14 -30.39 -1.53
C SER A 207 8.30 -29.41 -1.60
N ALA A 208 7.98 -28.12 -1.69
CA ALA A 208 8.93 -27.02 -1.76
C ALA A 208 9.29 -26.51 -0.36
N ASN A 209 10.59 -26.32 -0.10
CA ASN A 209 11.08 -25.61 1.08
C ASN A 209 11.30 -24.14 0.74
N PHE A 210 10.85 -23.25 1.61
CA PHE A 210 10.93 -21.81 1.40
C PHE A 210 11.09 -21.06 2.72
N ASP A 211 11.87 -19.99 2.68
CA ASP A 211 11.96 -19.02 3.77
C ASP A 211 10.91 -17.95 3.54
N ILE A 212 10.30 -17.48 4.64
CA ILE A 212 9.29 -16.43 4.61
C ILE A 212 9.75 -15.23 5.41
N GLY A 213 9.40 -14.06 4.92
CA GLY A 213 9.71 -12.81 5.55
C GLY A 213 8.72 -11.73 5.20
N ILE A 214 8.95 -10.56 5.78
CA ILE A 214 8.24 -9.34 5.52
C ILE A 214 9.25 -8.31 5.05
N ALA A 215 9.00 -7.71 3.88
CA ALA A 215 9.77 -6.58 3.36
C ALA A 215 8.96 -5.30 3.52
N GLY A 216 9.60 -4.17 3.85
CA GLY A 216 8.97 -2.88 4.06
C GLY A 216 8.30 -2.72 5.43
N CYS A 217 8.75 -3.44 6.45
CA CYS A 217 8.24 -3.29 7.81
C CYS A 217 8.72 -2.00 8.49
N PRO A 218 7.90 -1.35 9.32
CA PRO A 218 8.32 -0.18 10.09
C PRO A 218 9.54 -0.50 10.96
N ALA A 219 10.52 0.41 11.02
CA ALA A 219 11.73 0.21 11.84
C ALA A 219 11.45 0.01 13.35
N SER A 220 10.26 0.39 13.81
CA SER A 220 9.80 0.19 15.19
C SER A 220 9.07 -1.13 15.41
N THR A 221 8.99 -2.04 14.43
CA THR A 221 8.44 -3.39 14.61
C THR A 221 9.28 -4.15 15.62
N ILE A 222 8.60 -4.76 16.61
CA ILE A 222 9.21 -5.50 17.72
C ILE A 222 8.79 -6.97 17.75
N GLN A 223 7.74 -7.33 17.01
CA GLN A 223 7.25 -8.69 16.92
C GLN A 223 6.56 -8.90 15.58
N THR A 224 6.83 -10.04 14.96
CA THR A 224 6.13 -10.52 13.78
C THR A 224 5.63 -11.93 14.01
N VAL A 225 4.37 -12.18 13.71
CA VAL A 225 3.73 -13.49 13.84
C VAL A 225 3.27 -13.94 12.48
N PHE A 226 3.86 -15.00 11.94
CA PHE A 226 3.47 -15.65 10.70
C PHE A 226 2.52 -16.79 11.01
N THR A 227 1.43 -16.92 10.24
CA THR A 227 0.48 -18.01 10.41
C THR A 227 0.00 -18.55 9.07
N THR A 228 -0.46 -19.80 9.08
CA THR A 228 -1.19 -20.39 7.97
C THR A 228 -2.46 -21.09 8.47
N ASN A 229 -3.46 -21.21 7.61
CA ASN A 229 -4.62 -22.06 7.88
C ASN A 229 -4.51 -23.44 7.19
N ASP A 230 -3.35 -23.73 6.59
CA ASP A 230 -3.13 -25.00 5.90
C ASP A 230 -2.94 -26.14 6.90
N ARG A 231 -3.85 -27.11 6.85
CA ARG A 231 -3.88 -28.23 7.78
C ARG A 231 -2.79 -29.29 7.52
N THR A 232 -2.07 -29.19 6.41
CA THR A 232 -0.93 -30.08 6.11
C THR A 232 0.26 -29.86 7.04
N PHE A 233 0.29 -28.72 7.73
CA PHE A 233 1.28 -28.40 8.76
C PHE A 233 1.01 -29.11 10.11
N LEU A 234 -0.19 -29.68 10.31
CA LEU A 234 -0.57 -30.31 11.56
C LEU A 234 0.14 -31.66 11.76
N SER A 235 0.82 -31.82 12.89
CA SER A 235 1.63 -32.99 13.24
C SER A 235 0.82 -34.23 13.68
N GLY A 236 -0.51 -34.16 13.62
CA GLY A 236 -1.41 -35.32 13.73
C GLY A 236 -2.14 -35.47 15.07
N ASP A 237 -1.68 -34.76 16.10
CA ASP A 237 -2.37 -34.57 17.37
C ASP A 237 -2.73 -33.08 17.51
N ASP A 238 -4.02 -32.74 17.68
CA ASP A 238 -4.52 -31.34 17.75
C ASP A 238 -4.04 -30.59 19.03
N GLU A 239 -3.01 -31.09 19.74
CA GLU A 239 -2.50 -30.53 21.01
C GLU A 239 -1.44 -29.42 20.81
N SER A 240 -0.89 -29.25 19.60
CA SER A 240 0.17 -28.27 19.28
C SER A 240 -0.19 -27.34 18.11
N LEU A 241 -1.48 -27.01 17.94
CA LEU A 241 -1.95 -26.22 16.80
C LEU A 241 -1.25 -24.86 16.67
N GLU A 242 -0.91 -24.23 17.80
CA GLU A 242 -0.15 -22.99 17.85
C GLU A 242 1.30 -23.19 17.40
N GLU A 243 1.94 -24.32 17.71
CA GLU A 243 3.31 -24.59 17.25
C GLU A 243 3.33 -24.96 15.76
N ASP A 244 2.29 -25.65 15.29
CA ASP A 244 2.20 -26.16 13.91
C ASP A 244 1.80 -25.06 12.90
N LEU A 245 0.88 -24.15 13.28
CA LEU A 245 0.30 -23.17 12.35
C LEU A 245 0.80 -21.75 12.54
N CYS A 246 1.63 -21.50 13.56
CA CYS A 246 2.09 -20.17 13.92
C CYS A 246 3.60 -20.16 14.16
N SER A 247 4.24 -19.04 13.82
CA SER A 247 5.67 -18.84 13.98
C SER A 247 5.92 -17.40 14.39
N VAL A 248 6.62 -17.20 15.51
CA VAL A 248 6.86 -15.87 16.09
C VAL A 248 8.33 -15.51 15.89
N SER A 249 8.59 -14.34 15.31
CA SER A 249 9.90 -13.69 15.32
C SER A 249 9.85 -12.44 16.20
N LEU A 250 10.88 -12.29 17.04
CA LEU A 250 11.10 -11.11 17.88
C LEU A 250 12.27 -10.26 17.35
N ASP A 251 12.70 -10.53 16.11
CA ASP A 251 13.82 -9.83 15.50
C ASP A 251 13.43 -8.40 15.16
N MET A 252 14.40 -7.51 15.32
CA MET A 252 14.25 -6.14 14.86
C MET A 252 14.41 -6.11 13.34
N PRO A 253 13.60 -5.30 12.63
CA PRO A 253 13.77 -5.08 11.21
C PRO A 253 15.19 -4.68 10.85
N TRP A 254 15.81 -5.42 9.93
CA TRP A 254 17.06 -5.01 9.31
C TRP A 254 16.77 -4.52 7.89
N SER A 255 17.12 -3.27 7.58
CA SER A 255 16.80 -2.64 6.29
C SER A 255 15.30 -2.71 5.91
N GLY A 256 14.41 -2.68 6.91
CA GLY A 256 12.97 -2.81 6.69
C GLY A 256 12.50 -4.24 6.46
N GLU A 257 13.29 -5.25 6.85
CA GLU A 257 12.95 -6.67 6.67
C GLU A 257 12.98 -7.47 7.98
N VAL A 258 12.04 -8.41 8.09
CA VAL A 258 12.03 -9.45 9.14
C VAL A 258 11.84 -10.80 8.47
N TRP A 259 12.72 -11.76 8.76
CA TRP A 259 12.69 -13.10 8.19
C TRP A 259 12.50 -14.13 9.31
N LEU A 260 11.85 -15.25 9.02
CA LEU A 260 11.89 -16.39 9.92
C LEU A 260 13.24 -17.12 9.83
N ASP A 261 13.73 -17.58 10.97
CA ASP A 261 15.00 -18.31 11.08
C ASP A 261 14.94 -19.76 10.57
N TYR A 262 13.77 -20.22 10.14
CA TYR A 262 13.56 -21.58 9.65
C TYR A 262 12.60 -21.61 8.47
N ALA A 263 12.89 -22.54 7.56
CA ALA A 263 12.09 -22.76 6.37
C ALA A 263 10.75 -23.44 6.69
N TRP A 264 9.73 -23.04 5.97
CA TRP A 264 8.48 -23.78 5.86
C TRP A 264 8.51 -24.71 4.65
N ASN A 265 7.62 -25.69 4.63
CA ASN A 265 7.51 -26.66 3.56
C ASN A 265 6.07 -26.80 3.09
N SER A 266 5.84 -26.83 1.77
CA SER A 266 4.49 -27.00 1.21
C SER A 266 4.49 -27.69 -0.15
N TRP A 267 3.46 -28.49 -0.38
CA TRP A 267 3.19 -29.19 -1.65
C TRP A 267 2.55 -28.29 -2.70
N GLY A 268 1.92 -27.20 -2.28
CA GLY A 268 1.11 -26.33 -3.13
C GLY A 268 1.09 -24.87 -2.68
N ASP A 269 0.25 -24.07 -3.34
CA ASP A 269 0.09 -22.66 -3.03
C ASP A 269 -0.75 -22.45 -1.76
N ILE A 270 -0.08 -22.16 -0.63
CA ILE A 270 -0.72 -21.99 0.67
C ILE A 270 -1.04 -20.53 0.96
N LYS A 271 -2.02 -20.28 1.84
CA LYS A 271 -2.23 -18.95 2.40
C LYS A 271 -1.32 -18.71 3.57
N ILE A 272 -0.68 -17.56 3.58
CA ILE A 272 0.21 -17.10 4.64
C ILE A 272 -0.31 -15.75 5.12
N PHE A 273 -0.36 -15.57 6.42
CA PHE A 273 -0.72 -14.32 7.07
C PHE A 273 0.44 -13.88 7.94
N ALA A 274 0.66 -12.59 8.07
CA ALA A 274 1.58 -12.05 9.05
C ALA A 274 0.96 -10.88 9.81
N LEU A 275 1.19 -10.87 11.11
CA LEU A 275 0.83 -9.79 12.02
C LEU A 275 2.11 -9.15 12.56
N LEU A 276 2.29 -7.86 12.35
CA LEU A 276 3.41 -7.09 12.87
C LEU A 276 2.91 -6.17 13.98
N ILE A 277 3.68 -6.04 15.06
CA ILE A 277 3.41 -5.15 16.18
C ILE A 277 4.60 -4.22 16.36
N THR A 278 4.35 -2.91 16.50
CA THR A 278 5.39 -1.91 16.76
C THR A 278 5.49 -1.55 18.24
N ALA A 279 6.61 -0.93 18.62
CA ALA A 279 6.82 -0.40 19.97
C ALA A 279 5.79 0.68 20.38
N SER A 280 5.15 1.35 19.42
CA SER A 280 4.05 2.31 19.63
C SER A 280 2.69 1.65 19.86
N GLY A 281 2.58 0.33 19.73
CA GLY A 281 1.33 -0.43 19.81
C GLY A 281 0.52 -0.44 18.51
N GLU A 282 1.08 0.06 17.40
CA GLU A 282 0.47 -0.07 16.08
C GLU A 282 0.60 -1.52 15.61
N HIS A 283 -0.41 -1.99 14.86
CA HIS A 283 -0.46 -3.35 14.36
C HIS A 283 -0.78 -3.37 12.87
N PHE A 284 -0.06 -4.23 12.14
CA PHE A 284 -0.19 -4.40 10.70
C PHE A 284 -0.50 -5.85 10.37
N SER A 285 -1.55 -6.09 9.60
CA SER A 285 -1.88 -7.41 9.08
C SER A 285 -1.68 -7.45 7.57
N VAL A 286 -0.93 -8.44 7.09
CA VAL A 286 -0.74 -8.72 5.66
C VAL A 286 -1.06 -10.18 5.40
N SER A 287 -1.60 -10.47 4.21
CA SER A 287 -1.89 -11.84 3.77
C SER A 287 -1.47 -12.03 2.33
N SER A 288 -0.93 -13.18 2.00
CA SER A 288 -0.51 -13.54 0.64
C SER A 288 -0.73 -15.03 0.42
N THR A 289 -0.62 -15.48 -0.83
CA THR A 289 -0.28 -16.88 -1.09
C THR A 289 1.25 -17.05 -1.15
N LEU A 290 1.73 -18.28 -1.03
CA LEU A 290 3.15 -18.60 -1.20
C LEU A 290 3.67 -18.14 -2.57
N CYS A 291 2.92 -18.40 -3.64
CA CYS A 291 3.32 -18.03 -5.00
C CYS A 291 3.35 -16.51 -5.20
N ASP A 292 2.42 -15.78 -4.60
CA ASP A 292 2.41 -14.32 -4.64
C ASP A 292 3.56 -13.74 -3.80
N ALA A 293 3.92 -14.39 -2.69
CA ALA A 293 5.08 -14.02 -1.88
C ALA A 293 6.42 -14.27 -2.60
N LEU A 294 6.53 -15.39 -3.32
CA LEU A 294 7.66 -15.69 -4.21
C LEU A 294 7.76 -14.64 -5.32
N THR A 295 6.63 -14.27 -5.92
CA THR A 295 6.58 -13.20 -6.93
C THR A 295 7.02 -11.86 -6.35
N ALA A 296 6.52 -11.51 -5.16
CA ALA A 296 6.85 -10.27 -4.46
C ALA A 296 8.34 -10.18 -4.13
N PHE A 297 8.97 -11.29 -3.72
CA PHE A 297 10.43 -11.34 -3.50
C PHE A 297 11.17 -10.94 -4.77
N TYR A 298 10.86 -11.55 -5.91
CA TYR A 298 11.56 -11.22 -7.15
C TYR A 298 11.32 -9.78 -7.60
N GLN A 299 10.11 -9.25 -7.43
CA GLN A 299 9.83 -7.84 -7.73
C GLN A 299 10.59 -6.88 -6.82
N VAL A 300 10.75 -7.21 -5.54
CA VAL A 300 11.44 -6.36 -4.56
C VAL A 300 12.96 -6.41 -4.77
N TYR A 301 13.54 -7.61 -4.84
CA TYR A 301 15.00 -7.80 -4.80
C TYR A 301 15.66 -7.85 -6.19
N HIS A 302 14.91 -8.20 -7.24
CA HIS A 302 15.42 -8.26 -8.62
C HIS A 302 14.85 -7.18 -9.54
N GLN A 303 13.90 -6.36 -9.06
CA GLN A 303 13.29 -5.23 -9.79
C GLN A 303 12.78 -5.60 -11.19
N CYS A 304 12.26 -6.81 -11.35
CA CYS A 304 11.77 -7.34 -12.63
C CYS A 304 10.29 -7.68 -12.57
N GLU A 305 9.62 -7.62 -13.72
CA GLU A 305 8.21 -7.97 -13.84
C GLU A 305 8.03 -9.49 -14.05
N PRO A 306 6.88 -10.10 -13.71
CA PRO A 306 6.68 -11.56 -13.82
C PRO A 306 6.98 -12.16 -15.20
N ALA A 307 6.84 -11.37 -16.26
CA ALA A 307 7.19 -11.76 -17.63
C ALA A 307 8.70 -12.02 -17.83
N GLU A 308 9.56 -11.39 -17.01
CA GLU A 308 11.02 -11.43 -17.10
C GLU A 308 11.63 -12.50 -16.18
N PHE A 309 10.82 -13.15 -15.33
CA PHE A 309 11.31 -14.14 -14.39
C PHE A 309 11.99 -15.34 -15.08
N PRO A 310 12.99 -15.97 -14.44
CA PRO A 310 13.60 -17.21 -14.92
C PRO A 310 12.55 -18.29 -15.20
N THR A 311 12.76 -19.08 -16.26
CA THR A 311 11.83 -20.13 -16.67
C THR A 311 11.61 -21.18 -15.57
N GLU A 312 12.66 -21.55 -14.85
CA GLU A 312 12.62 -22.52 -13.75
C GLU A 312 11.73 -22.02 -12.60
N LEU A 313 11.84 -20.74 -12.24
CA LEU A 313 10.98 -20.11 -11.24
C LEU A 313 9.52 -20.12 -11.68
N LYS A 314 9.24 -19.73 -12.94
CA LYS A 314 7.89 -19.75 -13.49
C LYS A 314 7.28 -21.16 -13.44
N GLN A 315 8.06 -22.19 -13.76
CA GLN A 315 7.63 -23.58 -13.68
C GLN A 315 7.37 -24.04 -12.24
N ALA A 316 8.25 -23.69 -11.30
CA ALA A 316 8.07 -23.98 -9.89
C ALA A 316 6.79 -23.34 -9.32
N ILE A 317 6.57 -22.06 -9.59
CA ILE A 317 5.34 -21.34 -9.21
C ILE A 317 4.11 -22.00 -9.85
N ALA A 318 4.16 -22.37 -11.13
CA ALA A 318 3.06 -23.05 -11.80
C ALA A 318 2.74 -24.42 -11.17
N LYS A 319 3.77 -25.18 -10.77
CA LYS A 319 3.61 -26.47 -10.07
C LYS A 319 2.94 -26.30 -8.71
N LEU A 320 3.35 -25.31 -7.91
CA LEU A 320 2.72 -25.01 -6.63
C LEU A 320 1.26 -24.57 -6.80
N LYS A 321 0.96 -23.71 -7.78
CA LYS A 321 -0.41 -23.29 -8.12
C LYS A 321 -1.30 -24.45 -8.58
N ALA A 322 -0.73 -25.44 -9.27
CA ALA A 322 -1.48 -26.64 -9.69
C ALA A 322 -1.87 -27.53 -8.49
N ASN A 323 -1.07 -27.52 -7.44
CA ASN A 323 -1.27 -28.31 -6.23
C ASN A 323 -2.07 -27.58 -5.13
N ASP A 324 -2.60 -26.38 -5.40
CA ASP A 324 -3.48 -25.66 -4.47
C ASP A 324 -4.71 -26.52 -4.12
N GLY A 325 -4.86 -26.83 -2.82
CA GLY A 325 -5.93 -27.65 -2.27
C GLY A 325 -7.34 -27.08 -2.45
N SER A 326 -7.48 -25.85 -2.95
CA SER A 326 -8.75 -25.21 -3.27
C SER A 326 -9.37 -25.65 -4.61
N ARG A 327 -8.60 -26.29 -5.50
CA ARG A 327 -9.09 -26.80 -6.80
C ARG A 327 -9.51 -28.26 -6.70
N MET A 328 -10.59 -28.64 -7.41
CA MET A 328 -10.92 -30.06 -7.62
C MET A 328 -9.74 -30.73 -8.33
N ARG A 329 -9.10 -31.71 -7.67
CA ARG A 329 -7.95 -32.42 -8.23
C ARG A 329 -8.38 -33.23 -9.45
N ALA A 330 -7.59 -33.16 -10.53
CA ALA A 330 -7.59 -34.19 -11.55
C ALA A 330 -7.02 -35.49 -10.92
N SER A 331 -7.55 -36.62 -11.36
CA SER A 331 -7.41 -37.95 -10.77
C SER A 331 -6.01 -38.57 -10.95
N ASP A 332 -4.96 -37.99 -10.35
CA ASP A 332 -3.62 -38.58 -10.41
C ASP A 332 -3.26 -39.36 -9.12
N GLU A 333 -2.79 -40.59 -9.33
CA GLU A 333 -2.62 -41.67 -8.35
C GLU A 333 -1.45 -41.49 -7.36
N GLU A 334 -0.64 -40.43 -7.48
CA GLU A 334 0.55 -40.19 -6.62
C GLU A 334 0.29 -39.24 -5.43
N SER A 335 -0.89 -39.31 -4.81
CA SER A 335 -1.21 -38.51 -3.62
C SER A 335 -0.91 -39.25 -2.31
N PRO A 336 -0.21 -38.63 -1.32
CA PRO A 336 -0.21 -39.11 0.05
C PRO A 336 -1.64 -39.22 0.56
N GLY A 337 -1.99 -40.39 1.11
CA GLY A 337 -3.38 -40.82 1.30
C GLY A 337 -4.31 -39.78 1.94
N LEU A 338 -5.48 -39.63 1.33
CA LEU A 338 -6.65 -38.97 1.93
C LEU A 338 -6.81 -39.40 3.39
N ARG A 339 -7.10 -38.42 4.25
CA ARG A 339 -7.40 -38.55 5.68
C ARG A 339 -8.27 -39.78 5.94
N LYS A 340 -7.69 -40.87 6.48
CA LYS A 340 -8.50 -41.89 7.15
C LYS A 340 -9.12 -41.19 8.36
N THR A 341 -10.43 -40.94 8.29
CA THR A 341 -11.19 -40.41 9.42
C THR A 341 -10.99 -41.33 10.62
N LYS A 342 -10.21 -40.88 11.62
CA LYS A 342 -10.15 -41.55 12.92
C LYS A 342 -11.55 -41.46 13.54
N SER A 343 -12.17 -42.63 13.68
CA SER A 343 -13.13 -42.98 14.74
C SER A 343 -14.45 -42.18 14.80
N THR A 344 -15.50 -42.80 14.28
CA THR A 344 -16.83 -42.78 14.91
C THR A 344 -16.68 -43.14 16.39
N LYS A 345 -16.73 -42.15 17.29
CA LYS A 345 -16.91 -42.39 18.73
C LYS A 345 -18.19 -43.19 18.90
N LYS A 346 -18.06 -44.49 19.23
CA LYS A 346 -19.16 -45.29 19.78
C LYS A 346 -19.73 -44.54 20.97
N LEU A 347 -20.97 -44.08 20.88
CA LEU A 347 -21.76 -43.74 22.06
C LEU A 347 -21.84 -44.99 22.94
N VAL A 348 -21.09 -44.98 24.04
CA VAL A 348 -21.32 -45.93 25.12
C VAL A 348 -22.61 -45.48 25.80
N ALA A 349 -23.70 -46.19 25.50
CA ALA A 349 -24.92 -46.11 26.28
C ALA A 349 -24.62 -46.58 27.71
N LYS A 350 -24.54 -45.64 28.66
CA LYS A 350 -24.65 -45.95 30.08
C LYS A 350 -26.04 -46.56 30.31
N LYS A 351 -26.10 -47.86 30.60
CA LYS A 351 -27.27 -48.51 31.17
C LYS A 351 -27.61 -47.83 32.51
N ALA A 352 -28.83 -47.36 32.63
CA ALA A 352 -29.49 -47.12 33.90
C ALA A 352 -30.36 -48.35 34.21
N SER A 353 -29.93 -49.18 35.15
CA SER A 353 -30.73 -49.94 36.14
C SER A 353 -29.76 -50.67 37.06
#